data_AF-A0A4Q8BE22-F1
#
_entry.id   AF-A0A4Q8BE22-F1
#
_cell.length_a   1.000
_cell.length_b   1.000
_cell.length_c   1.000
_cell.angle_alpha   90.00
_cell.angle_beta   90.00
_cell.angle_gamma   90.00
#
_symmetry.space_group_name_H-M   'P 1'
#
loop_
_entity.id
_entity.type
_entity.pdbx_description
1 polymer ?
#
loop_
_entity_poly.entity_id
_entity_poly.type
_entity_poly.pdbx_seq_one_letter_code
_entity_poly.pdbx_strand_id
1 'polypeptide(L)' 'MGLRIQPRNEKFFTLFSKAGSNVVESAAILMEFVAAPHERWAELAKRMHDTEHAGDDTTKLVV' A
#
# COMPACT_ATOMS: atom_id res chain seq x y z
N MET A 1 -20.29 -25.73 -20.96
CA MET A 1 -19.15 -24.92 -20.52
C MET A 1 -19.62 -23.48 -20.36
N GLY A 2 -19.98 -23.05 -19.14
CA GLY A 2 -20.49 -21.70 -18.91
C GLY A 2 -19.34 -20.70 -18.76
N LEU A 3 -19.34 -19.64 -19.56
CA LEU A 3 -18.42 -18.52 -19.40
C LEU A 3 -18.76 -17.78 -18.10
N ARG A 4 -17.99 -18.03 -17.04
CA ARG A 4 -18.09 -17.30 -15.78
C ARG A 4 -17.48 -15.91 -15.97
N ILE A 5 -18.32 -14.94 -16.34
CA ILE A 5 -17.95 -13.52 -16.35
C ILE A 5 -17.81 -13.08 -14.90
N GLN A 6 -16.59 -12.89 -14.41
CA GLN A 6 -16.36 -12.26 -13.11
C GLN A 6 -16.81 -10.80 -13.19
N PRO A 7 -17.60 -10.29 -12.22
CA PRO A 7 -17.97 -8.89 -12.18
C PRO A 7 -16.70 -8.04 -12.07
N ARG A 8 -16.46 -7.16 -13.07
CA ARG A 8 -15.34 -6.21 -13.04
C ARG A 8 -15.34 -5.35 -11.77
N ASN A 9 -16.52 -5.08 -11.19
CA ASN A 9 -16.70 -4.22 -10.02
C ASN A 9 -16.06 -4.76 -8.73
N GLU A 10 -16.08 -6.07 -8.46
CA GLU A 10 -15.49 -6.63 -7.24
C GLU A 10 -13.97 -6.42 -7.17
N LYS A 11 -13.31 -6.39 -8.33
CA LYS A 11 -11.87 -6.13 -8.43
C LYS A 11 -11.53 -4.69 -8.06
N PHE A 12 -12.33 -3.71 -8.47
CA PHE A 12 -12.09 -2.30 -8.14
C PHE A 12 -12.22 -2.04 -6.64
N PHE A 13 -13.25 -2.55 -5.97
CA PHE A 13 -13.39 -2.39 -4.52
C PHE A 13 -12.25 -3.05 -3.74
N THR A 14 -11.76 -4.19 -4.24
CA THR A 14 -10.58 -4.87 -3.66
C THR A 14 -9.31 -4.03 -3.83
N LEU A 15 -9.09 -3.47 -5.02
CA LEU A 15 -7.94 -2.62 -5.30
C LEU A 15 -7.98 -1.31 -4.50
N PHE A 16 -9.14 -0.67 -4.37
CA PHE A 16 -9.29 0.52 -3.52
C PHE A 16 -9.07 0.21 -2.04
N SER A 17 -9.56 -0.95 -1.56
CA SER A 17 -9.30 -1.39 -0.19
C SER A 17 -7.80 -1.60 0.04
N LYS A 18 -7.11 -2.22 -0.93
CA LYS A 18 -5.66 -2.42 -0.87
C LYS A 18 -4.89 -1.10 -0.90
N ALA A 19 -5.26 -0.19 -1.81
CA ALA A 19 -4.65 1.15 -1.88
C ALA A 19 -4.87 1.94 -0.57
N GLY A 20 -6.07 1.87 0.01
CA GLY A 20 -6.37 2.50 1.30
C GLY A 20 -5.51 1.96 2.43
N SER A 21 -5.35 0.63 2.53
CA SER A 21 -4.47 0.01 3.52
C SER A 21 -3.01 0.47 3.37
N ASN A 22 -2.50 0.57 2.14
CA ASN A 22 -1.14 1.03 1.87
C ASN A 22 -0.91 2.48 2.36
N VAL A 23 -1.90 3.36 2.19
CA VAL A 23 -1.84 4.75 2.68
C VAL A 23 -1.82 4.79 4.20
N VAL A 24 -2.68 4.02 4.87
CA VAL A 24 -2.72 3.96 6.35
C VAL A 24 -1.41 3.43 6.92
N GLU A 25 -0.86 2.38 6.31
CA GLU A 25 0.43 1.81 6.71
C GLU A 25 1.58 2.80 6.52
N SER A 26 1.62 3.51 5.39
CA SER A 26 2.63 4.54 5.12
C SER A 26 2.56 5.68 6.14
N ALA A 27 1.34 6.12 6.50
CA ALA A 27 1.15 7.14 7.52
C ALA A 27 1.62 6.67 8.91
N ALA A 28 1.41 5.40 9.25
CA ALA A 28 1.90 4.82 10.51
C ALA A 28 3.45 4.77 10.56
N ILE A 29 4.10 4.36 9.47
CA ILE A 29 5.57 4.35 9.37
C ILE A 29 6.14 5.77 9.49
N LEU A 30 5.49 6.77 8.88
CA LEU A 30 5.91 8.17 9.00
C LEU A 30 5.79 8.68 10.45
N MET A 31 4.71 8.33 11.16
CA MET A 31 4.58 8.67 12.58
C MET A 31 5.68 8.00 13.41
N GLU A 32 6.01 6.74 13.13
CA GLU A 32 7.11 6.02 13.80
C GLU A 32 8.46 6.70 13.53
N PHE A 33 8.73 7.10 12.27
CA PHE A 33 9.96 7.78 11.88
C PHE A 33 10.15 9.11 12.63
N VAL A 34 9.10 9.94 12.71
CA VAL A 34 9.15 11.24 13.41
C VAL A 34 9.39 11.07 14.91
N ALA A 35 8.85 10.01 15.51
CA ALA A 35 9.00 9.74 16.94
C ALA A 35 10.27 8.96 17.31
N ALA A 36 10.97 8.38 16.31
CA ALA A 36 12.09 7.49 16.55
C ALA A 36 13.41 8.24 16.79
N PRO A 37 14.31 7.68 17.62
CA PRO A 37 15.67 8.19 17.75
C PRO A 37 16.45 7.94 16.45
N HIS A 38 17.46 8.78 16.20
CA HIS A 38 18.19 8.85 14.92
C HIS A 38 18.78 7.51 14.46
N GLU A 39 19.16 6.63 15.38
CA GLU A 39 19.73 5.31 15.11
C GLU A 39 18.77 4.41 14.34
N ARG A 40 17.45 4.64 14.47
CA ARG A 40 16.40 3.87 13.80
C ARG A 40 15.98 4.45 12.45
N TRP A 41 16.43 5.65 12.10
CA TRP A 41 15.95 6.35 10.90
C TRP A 41 16.29 5.62 9.60
N ALA A 42 17.47 5.00 9.50
CA ALA A 42 17.85 4.27 8.30
C ALA A 42 16.94 3.04 8.04
N GLU A 43 16.60 2.32 9.11
CA GLU A 43 15.67 1.18 9.05
C GLU A 43 14.26 1.64 8.64
N LEU A 44 13.76 2.70 9.28
CA LEU A 44 12.42 3.23 9.04
C LEU A 44 12.27 3.86 7.66
N ALA A 45 13.30 4.56 7.17
CA ALA A 45 13.34 5.09 5.81
C ALA A 45 13.30 3.97 4.76
N LYS A 46 14.01 2.86 5.00
CA LYS A 46 13.95 1.67 4.13
C LYS A 46 12.55 1.06 4.14
N ARG A 47 11.94 0.85 5.32
CA ARG A 47 10.55 0.35 5.41
C ARG A 47 9.58 1.26 4.67
N MET A 48 9.71 2.58 4.82
CA MET A 48 8.85 3.54 4.13
C MET A 48 8.97 3.43 2.61
N HIS A 49 10.19 3.27 2.08
CA HIS A 49 10.42 3.06 0.64
C HIS A 49 9.83 1.74 0.14
N ASP A 50 10.03 0.64 0.88
CA ASP A 50 9.51 -0.68 0.50
C ASP A 50 7.97 -0.69 0.48
N THR A 51 7.32 -0.04 1.46
CA THR A 51 5.86 0.10 1.53
C THR A 51 5.30 0.98 0.43
N GLU A 52 5.98 2.08 0.08
CA GLU A 52 5.60 2.94 -1.05
C GLU A 52 5.65 2.17 -2.38
N HIS A 53 6.71 1.40 -2.62
CA HIS A 53 6.87 0.61 -3.83
C HIS A 53 5.76 -0.44 -4.00
N ALA A 54 5.39 -1.14 -2.91
CA ALA A 54 4.26 -2.07 -2.92
C ALA A 54 2.91 -1.35 -3.15
N GLY A 55 2.82 -0.09 -2.73
CA GLY A 55 1.72 0.83 -3.02
C GLY A 55 1.58 1.14 -4.50
N ASP A 56 2.67 1.54 -5.14
CA ASP A 56 2.72 1.93 -6.55
C ASP A 56 2.31 0.78 -7.49
N ASP A 57 2.71 -0.45 -7.18
CA ASP A 57 2.29 -1.64 -7.92
C ASP A 57 0.78 -1.91 -7.83
N THR A 58 0.13 -1.45 -6.76
CA THR A 58 -1.34 -1.52 -6.62
C THR A 58 -2.00 -0.38 -7.39
N THR A 59 -1.42 0.82 -7.39
CA THR A 59 -1.91 1.98 -8.14
C THR A 59 -1.95 1.70 -9.63
N LYS A 60 -0.91 1.08 -10.20
CA LYS A 60 -0.83 0.70 -11.62
C LYS A 60 -1.96 -0.24 -12.10
N LEU A 61 -2.70 -0.86 -11.19
CA LEU A 61 -3.82 -1.77 -11.49
C LEU A 61 -5.18 -1.08 -11.36
N VAL A 62 -5.24 0.09 -10.72
CA VAL A 62 -6.46 0.89 -10.52
C VAL A 62 -6.71 1.85 -11.69
N VAL A 63 -5.64 2.36 -12.32
CA VAL A 63 -5.69 3.34 -13.42
C VAL A 63 -5.78 2.68 -14.79
#